data_AF-A0A2T3ZBM7-F1
#
_entry.id   AF-A0A2T3ZBM7-F1
#
_cell.length_a   1.000
_cell.length_b   1.000
_cell.length_c   1.000
_cell.angle_alpha   90.00
_cell.angle_beta   90.00
_cell.angle_gamma   90.00
#
_symmetry.space_group_name_H-M   'P 1'
#
loop_
_entity.id
_entity.type
_entity.pdbx_description
1 polymer ?
#
loop_
_entity_poly.entity_id
_entity_poly.type
_entity_poly.pdbx_seq_one_letter_code
_entity_poly.pdbx_strand_id
1 'polypeptide(L)'
;MGRTICSRGHSLLLASHSFHAILVLLNPRRIAIGEGYHGCHVVIKCCLLDFDAAELQSGNAIHVETPLNLTGEAINLQYYAEEAHRAGAFLTVDATFGPPPVQNPFDFGADIVLYNGTKYFGGHSGMLCGILAINPKHDLLTRLHSDRVYLDSVAGSWLGMRSLRTLELRVTRQSATATALPSKLRLFQHATSLGGVESLIEWRAMTNTSIDQRLVRLGVGVEALDDLTRDLQQGLETLRREAAK
;
A
#
# COMPACT_ATOMS: atom_id res chain seq x y z
N MET A 1 23.85 -11.13 3.09
CA MET A 1 22.65 -11.37 3.93
C MET A 1 21.48 -10.64 3.32
N GLY A 2 20.58 -11.34 2.61
CA GLY A 2 19.40 -10.72 2.01
C GLY A 2 18.39 -10.38 3.10
N ARG A 3 18.08 -9.09 3.28
CA ARG A 3 16.90 -8.68 4.07
C ARG A 3 15.67 -9.14 3.29
N THR A 4 14.88 -10.04 3.86
CA THR A 4 13.56 -10.39 3.32
C THR A 4 12.66 -9.16 3.36
N ILE A 5 11.75 -9.07 2.38
CA ILE A 5 10.77 -7.97 2.25
C ILE A 5 9.93 -7.84 3.54
N CYS A 6 9.64 -8.96 4.20
CA CYS A 6 9.11 -9.00 5.56
C CYS A 6 10.11 -9.73 6.48
N SER A 7 10.40 -9.17 7.64
CA SER A 7 11.28 -9.77 8.66
C SER A 7 10.75 -11.08 9.24
N ARG A 8 9.46 -11.38 9.03
CA ARG A 8 8.74 -12.52 9.61
C ARG A 8 7.98 -13.38 8.60
N GLY A 9 8.10 -13.12 7.29
CA GLY A 9 7.31 -13.81 6.25
C GLY A 9 8.16 -14.29 5.08
N HIS A 10 7.72 -15.37 4.44
CA HIS A 10 8.27 -15.78 3.14
C HIS A 10 7.50 -15.07 2.03
N SER A 11 8.20 -14.40 1.12
CA SER A 11 7.59 -13.63 0.03
C SER A 11 7.91 -14.25 -1.32
N LEU A 12 6.89 -14.34 -2.16
CA LEU A 12 6.99 -14.79 -3.54
C LEU A 12 6.57 -13.67 -4.49
N LEU A 13 7.40 -13.41 -5.49
CA LEU A 13 7.11 -12.48 -6.57
C LEU A 13 6.29 -13.19 -7.65
N LEU A 14 5.20 -12.57 -8.08
CA LEU A 14 4.29 -13.05 -9.13
C LEU A 14 4.27 -12.05 -10.30
N ALA A 15 4.08 -12.49 -11.55
CA ALA A 15 4.14 -11.58 -12.70
C ALA A 15 2.95 -10.62 -12.79
N SER A 16 1.76 -11.10 -12.46
CA SER A 16 0.53 -10.30 -12.46
C SER A 16 -0.60 -11.07 -11.78
N HIS A 17 -1.64 -10.38 -11.30
CA HIS A 17 -2.84 -10.98 -10.68
C HIS A 17 -2.68 -11.54 -9.26
N SER A 18 -1.90 -10.89 -8.38
CA SER A 18 -1.71 -11.33 -6.99
C SER A 18 -3.01 -11.58 -6.21
N PHE A 19 -4.04 -10.75 -6.41
CA PHE A 19 -5.30 -10.94 -5.69
C PHE A 19 -6.04 -12.20 -6.16
N HIS A 20 -6.06 -12.46 -7.48
CA HIS A 20 -6.60 -13.71 -8.01
C HIS A 20 -5.81 -14.93 -7.50
N ALA A 21 -4.49 -14.83 -7.41
CA ALA A 21 -3.66 -15.90 -6.85
C ALA A 21 -4.03 -16.19 -5.38
N ILE A 22 -4.38 -15.18 -4.58
CA ILE A 22 -4.92 -15.40 -3.22
C ILE A 22 -6.22 -16.21 -3.28
N LEU A 23 -7.16 -15.86 -4.16
CA LEU A 23 -8.43 -16.57 -4.27
C LEU A 23 -8.25 -18.03 -4.70
N VAL A 24 -7.34 -18.31 -5.65
CA VAL A 24 -7.03 -19.69 -6.08
C VAL A 24 -6.35 -20.49 -4.96
N LEU A 25 -5.44 -19.84 -4.23
CA LEU A 25 -4.69 -20.48 -3.14
C LEU A 25 -5.60 -20.85 -1.98
N LEU A 26 -6.44 -19.93 -1.54
CA LEU A 26 -7.34 -20.11 -0.40
C LEU A 26 -8.64 -20.85 -0.78
N ASN A 27 -9.09 -20.72 -2.03
CA ASN A 27 -10.39 -21.20 -2.52
C ASN A 27 -11.55 -20.90 -1.56
N PRO A 28 -11.74 -19.62 -1.14
CA PRO A 28 -12.73 -19.28 -0.14
C PRO A 28 -14.13 -19.39 -0.72
N ARG A 29 -15.11 -19.84 0.09
CA ARG A 29 -16.52 -19.83 -0.32
C ARG A 29 -17.12 -18.42 -0.33
N ARG A 30 -16.64 -17.56 0.57
CA ARG A 30 -17.04 -16.15 0.70
C ARG A 30 -15.84 -15.28 1.06
N ILE A 31 -15.91 -14.01 0.66
CA ILE A 31 -14.87 -13.03 0.94
C ILE A 31 -15.47 -11.69 1.39
N ALA A 32 -15.28 -11.32 2.64
CA ALA A 32 -15.68 -9.98 3.10
C ALA A 32 -14.65 -8.95 2.62
N ILE A 33 -15.10 -7.91 1.93
CA ILE A 33 -14.27 -6.79 1.48
C ILE A 33 -15.03 -5.47 1.67
N GLY A 34 -14.36 -4.49 2.27
CA GLY A 34 -14.89 -3.14 2.43
C GLY A 34 -14.47 -2.23 1.26
N GLU A 35 -14.09 -1.00 1.58
CA GLU A 35 -13.40 -0.11 0.63
C GLU A 35 -12.03 -0.69 0.24
N GLY A 36 -11.62 -0.48 -1.01
CA GLY A 36 -10.34 -0.95 -1.53
C GLY A 36 -10.26 -0.88 -3.05
N TYR A 37 -9.17 -1.40 -3.60
CA TYR A 37 -8.84 -1.30 -5.01
C TYR A 37 -9.95 -1.90 -5.87
N HIS A 38 -10.51 -1.11 -6.78
CA HIS A 38 -11.62 -1.51 -7.65
C HIS A 38 -11.37 -2.83 -8.39
N GLY A 39 -10.12 -3.10 -8.78
CA GLY A 39 -9.77 -4.36 -9.45
C GLY A 39 -10.01 -5.60 -8.59
N CYS A 40 -9.89 -5.53 -7.26
CA CYS A 40 -10.21 -6.65 -6.38
C CYS A 40 -11.71 -6.99 -6.45
N HIS A 41 -12.58 -5.99 -6.40
CA HIS A 41 -14.03 -6.18 -6.55
C HIS A 41 -14.41 -6.78 -7.91
N VAL A 42 -13.74 -6.36 -9.00
CA VAL A 42 -13.96 -6.94 -10.33
C VAL A 42 -13.57 -8.42 -10.36
N VAL A 43 -12.42 -8.78 -9.77
CA VAL A 43 -11.98 -10.18 -9.69
C VAL A 43 -12.94 -11.04 -8.88
N ILE A 44 -13.43 -10.55 -7.72
CA ILE A 44 -14.43 -11.26 -6.90
C ILE A 44 -15.68 -11.58 -7.73
N LYS A 45 -16.19 -10.59 -8.47
CA LYS A 45 -17.35 -10.76 -9.36
C LYS A 45 -17.08 -11.79 -10.46
N CYS A 46 -15.91 -11.75 -11.09
CA CYS A 46 -15.53 -12.74 -12.10
C CYS A 46 -15.42 -14.17 -11.53
N CYS A 47 -15.03 -14.30 -10.26
CA CYS A 47 -14.97 -15.57 -9.55
C CYS A 47 -16.33 -16.01 -8.95
N LEU A 48 -17.40 -15.24 -9.15
CA LEU A 48 -18.75 -15.51 -8.64
C LEU A 48 -18.80 -15.72 -7.11
N LEU A 49 -17.96 -15.01 -6.36
CA LEU A 49 -17.91 -15.09 -4.90
C LEU A 49 -18.88 -14.11 -4.25
N ASP A 50 -19.50 -14.56 -3.16
CA ASP A 50 -20.31 -13.71 -2.29
C ASP A 50 -19.42 -12.87 -1.36
N PHE A 51 -19.84 -11.63 -1.07
CA PHE A 51 -19.05 -10.62 -0.37
C PHE A 51 -19.64 -10.08 0.94
N ASP A 52 -20.72 -10.68 1.45
CA ASP A 52 -21.33 -10.26 2.71
C ASP A 52 -20.48 -10.64 3.94
N ALA A 53 -20.31 -9.69 4.86
CA ALA A 53 -19.59 -9.87 6.12
C ALA A 53 -20.42 -10.61 7.20
N ALA A 54 -21.74 -10.71 7.05
CA ALA A 54 -22.64 -11.20 8.10
C ALA A 54 -22.52 -12.71 8.41
N GLU A 55 -21.82 -13.50 7.58
CA GLU A 55 -21.81 -14.97 7.69
C GLU A 55 -20.42 -15.59 7.45
N LEU A 56 -19.34 -14.94 7.91
CA LEU A 56 -18.00 -15.51 7.80
C LEU A 56 -17.91 -16.87 8.53
N GLN A 57 -17.40 -17.87 7.81
CA GLN A 57 -17.17 -19.23 8.29
C GLN A 57 -15.72 -19.67 8.08
N SER A 58 -15.38 -20.82 8.64
CA SER A 58 -14.05 -21.40 8.47
C SER A 58 -13.70 -21.59 6.98
N GLY A 59 -12.50 -21.16 6.61
CA GLY A 59 -12.03 -21.18 5.22
C GLY A 59 -12.54 -20.04 4.34
N ASN A 60 -13.27 -19.06 4.89
CA ASN A 60 -13.54 -17.79 4.19
C ASN A 60 -12.34 -16.85 4.30
N ALA A 61 -12.44 -15.67 3.69
CA ALA A 61 -11.42 -14.63 3.80
C ALA A 61 -12.03 -13.26 4.13
N ILE A 62 -11.32 -12.45 4.89
CA ILE A 62 -11.49 -11.01 4.95
C ILE A 62 -10.36 -10.39 4.13
N HIS A 63 -10.69 -9.48 3.22
CA HIS A 63 -9.71 -8.70 2.48
C HIS A 63 -9.82 -7.22 2.86
N VAL A 64 -8.69 -6.64 3.22
CA VAL A 64 -8.61 -5.21 3.55
C VAL A 64 -7.46 -4.55 2.82
N GLU A 65 -7.65 -3.31 2.40
CA GLU A 65 -6.57 -2.45 1.91
C GLU A 65 -6.23 -1.42 2.99
N THR A 66 -4.94 -1.29 3.31
CA THR A 66 -4.50 -0.27 4.26
C THR A 66 -3.05 0.15 4.03
N PRO A 67 -2.77 1.46 3.96
CA PRO A 67 -3.73 2.55 3.82
C PRO A 67 -4.57 2.48 2.52
N LEU A 68 -5.78 3.03 2.53
CA LEU A 68 -6.69 3.06 1.39
C LEU A 68 -6.21 4.01 0.29
N ASN A 69 -6.25 3.58 -0.96
CA ASN A 69 -6.19 4.45 -2.12
C ASN A 69 -7.62 4.97 -2.44
N LEU A 70 -7.92 6.27 -2.53
CA LEU A 70 -7.10 7.48 -2.62
C LEU A 70 -6.93 8.26 -1.30
N THR A 71 -7.69 7.92 -0.27
CA THR A 71 -7.82 8.74 0.95
C THR A 71 -6.56 8.70 1.84
N GLY A 72 -5.76 7.64 1.70
CA GLY A 72 -4.59 7.36 2.51
C GLY A 72 -4.92 6.89 3.92
N GLU A 73 -6.18 6.54 4.22
CA GLU A 73 -6.63 6.13 5.55
C GLU A 73 -6.18 4.72 5.89
N ALA A 74 -5.46 4.56 6.99
CA ALA A 74 -5.13 3.27 7.57
C ALA A 74 -6.22 2.83 8.55
N ILE A 75 -6.49 1.54 8.55
CA ILE A 75 -7.47 0.90 9.41
C ILE A 75 -6.77 0.07 10.49
N ASN A 76 -7.50 -0.29 11.54
CA ASN A 76 -6.98 -1.16 12.60
C ASN A 76 -6.92 -2.61 12.10
N LEU A 77 -5.73 -3.05 11.65
CA LEU A 77 -5.51 -4.43 11.20
C LEU A 77 -5.76 -5.48 12.28
N GLN A 78 -5.44 -5.17 13.55
CA GLN A 78 -5.61 -6.13 14.64
C GLN A 78 -7.09 -6.48 14.85
N TYR A 79 -7.99 -5.49 14.75
CA TYR A 79 -9.43 -5.72 14.81
C TYR A 79 -9.87 -6.74 13.74
N TYR A 80 -9.49 -6.53 12.48
CA TYR A 80 -9.87 -7.46 11.40
C TYR A 80 -9.21 -8.84 11.53
N ALA A 81 -8.02 -8.93 12.11
CA ALA A 81 -7.38 -10.20 12.38
C ALA A 81 -8.15 -11.00 13.43
N GLU A 82 -8.56 -10.35 14.51
CA GLU A 82 -9.37 -10.95 15.57
C GLU A 82 -10.74 -11.41 15.04
N GLU A 83 -11.41 -10.61 14.22
CA GLU A 83 -12.68 -11.00 13.59
C GLU A 83 -12.51 -12.18 12.62
N ALA A 84 -11.50 -12.14 11.74
CA ALA A 84 -11.23 -13.24 10.80
C ALA A 84 -10.94 -14.54 11.55
N HIS A 85 -10.04 -14.51 12.53
CA HIS A 85 -9.61 -15.70 13.26
C HIS A 85 -10.71 -16.26 14.17
N ARG A 86 -11.58 -15.41 14.74
CA ARG A 86 -12.76 -15.87 15.51
C ARG A 86 -13.69 -16.73 14.65
N ALA A 87 -13.84 -16.40 13.37
CA ALA A 87 -14.65 -17.17 12.41
C ALA A 87 -13.89 -18.34 11.77
N GLY A 88 -12.59 -18.51 12.03
CA GLY A 88 -11.72 -19.47 11.33
C GLY A 88 -11.45 -19.09 9.87
N ALA A 89 -11.61 -17.81 9.53
CA ALA A 89 -11.33 -17.23 8.21
C ALA A 89 -9.88 -16.68 8.15
N PHE A 90 -9.41 -16.42 6.93
CA PHE A 90 -8.10 -15.80 6.68
C PHE A 90 -8.21 -14.28 6.61
N LEU A 91 -7.24 -13.55 7.16
CA LEU A 91 -7.04 -12.13 6.90
C LEU A 91 -6.01 -11.93 5.78
N THR A 92 -6.46 -11.34 4.68
CA THR A 92 -5.61 -10.92 3.55
C THR A 92 -5.53 -9.39 3.51
N VAL A 93 -4.33 -8.84 3.36
CA VAL A 93 -4.10 -7.38 3.42
C VAL A 93 -3.43 -6.90 2.15
N ASP A 94 -4.04 -5.97 1.41
CA ASP A 94 -3.32 -5.14 0.44
C ASP A 94 -2.60 -4.02 1.19
N ALA A 95 -1.27 -4.15 1.28
CA ALA A 95 -0.39 -3.18 1.93
C ALA A 95 0.43 -2.39 0.89
N THR A 96 -0.08 -2.22 -0.33
CA THR A 96 0.60 -1.48 -1.41
C THR A 96 0.97 -0.07 -0.97
N PHE A 97 0.09 0.63 -0.27
CA PHE A 97 0.35 1.95 0.31
C PHE A 97 1.04 1.87 1.67
N GLY A 98 1.28 0.69 2.24
CA GLY A 98 2.01 0.50 3.49
C GLY A 98 3.30 -0.31 3.33
N PRO A 99 4.16 -0.07 2.32
CA PRO A 99 5.31 -0.93 2.07
C PRO A 99 6.35 -0.80 3.19
N PRO A 100 7.18 -1.82 3.41
CA PRO A 100 8.31 -1.74 4.34
C PRO A 100 9.22 -0.54 4.03
N PRO A 101 9.70 0.20 5.05
CA PRO A 101 9.57 -0.07 6.49
C PRO A 101 8.31 0.55 7.16
N VAL A 102 7.35 1.09 6.40
CA VAL A 102 6.23 1.88 6.95
C VAL A 102 5.29 1.04 7.80
N GLN A 103 4.88 -0.13 7.31
CA GLN A 103 4.00 -1.04 8.02
C GLN A 103 4.42 -2.49 7.75
N ASN A 104 4.28 -3.34 8.75
CA ASN A 104 4.39 -4.78 8.60
C ASN A 104 3.09 -5.43 9.08
N PRO A 105 2.15 -5.76 8.17
CA PRO A 105 0.84 -6.29 8.55
C PRO A 105 0.89 -7.59 9.36
N PHE A 106 1.98 -8.36 9.25
CA PHE A 106 2.15 -9.58 10.04
C PHE A 106 2.25 -9.32 11.55
N ASP A 107 2.70 -8.13 11.95
CA ASP A 107 2.75 -7.76 13.37
C ASP A 107 1.34 -7.54 13.95
N PHE A 108 0.33 -7.40 13.09
CA PHE A 108 -1.08 -7.21 13.44
C PHE A 108 -1.96 -8.41 13.09
N GLY A 109 -1.35 -9.58 12.82
CA GLY A 109 -2.10 -10.84 12.63
C GLY A 109 -2.50 -11.17 11.18
N ALA A 110 -2.01 -10.44 10.18
CA ALA A 110 -2.26 -10.80 8.78
C ALA A 110 -1.79 -12.23 8.45
N ASP A 111 -2.56 -12.93 7.63
CA ASP A 111 -2.22 -14.28 7.15
C ASP A 111 -1.48 -14.23 5.81
N ILE A 112 -1.96 -13.38 4.91
CA ILE A 112 -1.35 -13.13 3.60
C ILE A 112 -1.32 -11.63 3.35
N VAL A 113 -0.18 -11.13 2.88
CA VAL A 113 -0.01 -9.72 2.50
C VAL A 113 0.24 -9.63 1.00
N LEU A 114 -0.56 -8.81 0.35
CA LEU A 114 -0.44 -8.45 -1.05
C LEU A 114 0.26 -7.09 -1.16
N TYR A 115 1.19 -7.00 -2.12
CA TYR A 115 1.69 -5.73 -2.61
C TYR A 115 1.58 -5.69 -4.13
N ASN A 116 1.12 -4.57 -4.67
CA ASN A 116 1.31 -4.24 -6.06
C ASN A 116 2.79 -3.87 -6.28
N GLY A 117 3.56 -4.84 -6.75
CA GLY A 117 5.00 -4.74 -6.96
C GLY A 117 5.40 -3.67 -7.98
N THR A 118 4.48 -3.24 -8.86
CA THR A 118 4.68 -2.12 -9.79
C THR A 118 4.89 -0.78 -9.10
N LYS A 119 4.37 -0.62 -7.87
CA LYS A 119 4.35 0.66 -7.17
C LYS A 119 5.67 0.90 -6.44
N TYR A 120 5.67 0.92 -5.11
CA TYR A 120 6.86 1.25 -4.34
C TYR A 120 8.01 0.25 -4.51
N PHE A 121 7.68 -1.03 -4.67
CA PHE A 121 8.67 -2.10 -4.85
C PHE A 121 9.49 -1.92 -6.13
N GLY A 122 8.83 -1.75 -7.27
CA GLY A 122 9.48 -1.44 -8.54
C GLY A 122 10.02 -0.02 -8.57
N GLY A 123 9.28 0.97 -8.10
CA GLY A 123 9.75 2.33 -7.80
C GLY A 123 10.28 3.17 -8.98
N HIS A 124 10.39 2.57 -10.17
CA HIS A 124 11.04 3.15 -11.35
C HIS A 124 10.17 3.00 -12.61
N SER A 125 8.88 2.70 -12.46
CA SER A 125 7.89 2.61 -13.55
C SER A 125 8.23 1.65 -14.70
N GLY A 126 9.16 0.72 -14.49
CA GLY A 126 9.64 -0.23 -15.51
C GLY A 126 9.32 -1.69 -15.23
N MET A 127 8.52 -1.98 -14.19
CA MET A 127 8.20 -3.35 -13.77
C MET A 127 6.70 -3.50 -13.50
N LEU A 128 6.09 -4.49 -14.12
CA LEU A 128 4.75 -4.97 -13.77
C LEU A 128 4.90 -6.29 -13.01
N CYS A 129 4.53 -6.29 -11.73
CA CYS A 129 4.51 -7.50 -10.91
C CYS A 129 3.61 -7.32 -9.70
N GLY A 130 3.19 -8.44 -9.14
CA GLY A 130 2.55 -8.51 -7.84
C GLY A 130 3.41 -9.30 -6.86
N ILE A 131 3.25 -9.08 -5.57
CA ILE A 131 4.03 -9.77 -4.53
C ILE A 131 3.06 -10.29 -3.49
N LEU A 132 3.18 -11.57 -3.16
CA LEU A 132 2.48 -12.16 -2.03
C LEU A 132 3.49 -12.55 -0.96
N ALA A 133 3.26 -12.13 0.27
CA ALA A 133 3.96 -12.62 1.44
C ALA A 133 2.99 -13.46 2.27
N ILE A 134 3.42 -14.66 2.67
CA ILE A 134 2.62 -15.58 3.46
C ILE A 134 3.22 -15.66 4.86
N ASN A 135 2.36 -15.60 5.88
CA ASN A 135 2.74 -15.81 7.27
C ASN A 135 3.23 -17.26 7.44
N PRO A 136 4.42 -17.51 8.00
CA PRO A 136 5.04 -18.84 8.07
C PRO A 136 4.26 -19.85 8.93
N LYS A 137 3.26 -19.39 9.69
CA LYS A 137 2.32 -20.30 10.38
C LYS A 137 1.48 -21.15 9.41
N HIS A 138 1.41 -20.75 8.14
CA HIS A 138 0.67 -21.45 7.08
C HIS A 138 1.63 -22.19 6.13
N ASP A 139 1.34 -23.45 5.83
CA ASP A 139 2.06 -24.23 4.81
C ASP A 139 1.48 -24.01 3.39
N LEU A 140 1.28 -22.74 3.03
CA LEU A 140 0.72 -22.35 1.73
C LEU A 140 1.80 -21.96 0.71
N LEU A 141 3.03 -21.71 1.17
CA LEU A 141 4.13 -21.24 0.32
C LEU A 141 4.54 -22.28 -0.73
N THR A 142 4.59 -23.55 -0.35
CA THR A 142 4.96 -24.65 -1.26
C THR A 142 3.97 -24.73 -2.42
N ARG A 143 2.67 -24.63 -2.12
CA ARG A 143 1.62 -24.62 -3.14
C ARG A 143 1.71 -23.38 -4.04
N LEU A 144 1.85 -22.19 -3.45
CA LEU A 144 2.00 -20.95 -4.22
C LEU A 144 3.24 -20.98 -5.13
N HIS A 145 4.35 -21.56 -4.65
CA HIS A 145 5.56 -21.75 -5.45
C HIS A 145 5.32 -22.70 -6.63
N SER A 146 4.67 -23.84 -6.40
CA SER A 146 4.28 -24.76 -7.46
C SER A 146 3.37 -24.09 -8.49
N ASP A 147 2.31 -23.40 -8.05
CA ASP A 147 1.40 -22.66 -8.93
C ASP A 147 2.16 -21.64 -9.78
N ARG A 148 3.09 -20.89 -9.17
CA ARG A 148 3.95 -19.94 -9.90
C ARG A 148 4.82 -20.61 -10.97
N VAL A 149 5.39 -21.78 -10.69
CA VAL A 149 6.23 -22.50 -11.67
C VAL A 149 5.44 -22.88 -12.93
N TYR A 150 4.16 -23.25 -12.77
CA TYR A 150 3.34 -23.74 -13.88
C TYR A 150 2.47 -22.68 -14.54
N LEU A 151 2.01 -21.67 -13.79
CA LEU A 151 0.99 -20.72 -14.24
C LEU A 151 1.53 -19.32 -14.50
N ASP A 152 2.74 -19.00 -14.04
CA ASP A 152 3.22 -17.62 -14.01
C ASP A 152 4.44 -17.38 -14.90
N SER A 153 4.60 -16.13 -15.33
CA SER A 153 5.79 -15.69 -16.08
C SER A 153 6.86 -15.13 -15.14
N VAL A 154 8.14 -15.15 -15.53
CA VAL A 154 9.21 -14.56 -14.70
C VAL A 154 9.42 -13.09 -15.05
N ALA A 155 8.34 -12.29 -15.05
CA ALA A 155 8.44 -10.88 -15.39
C ALA A 155 9.18 -10.09 -14.30
N GLY A 156 10.22 -9.36 -14.69
CA GLY A 156 10.83 -8.32 -13.86
C GLY A 156 11.71 -8.77 -12.69
N SER A 157 12.14 -10.04 -12.60
CA SER A 157 12.93 -10.54 -11.46
C SER A 157 14.22 -9.76 -11.20
N TRP A 158 15.01 -9.44 -12.23
CA TRP A 158 16.21 -8.61 -12.09
C TRP A 158 15.88 -7.16 -11.72
N LEU A 159 14.88 -6.56 -12.37
CA LEU A 159 14.44 -5.19 -12.10
C LEU A 159 13.91 -5.05 -10.66
N GLY A 160 13.19 -6.05 -10.16
CA GLY A 160 12.71 -6.12 -8.78
C GLY A 160 13.86 -6.17 -7.80
N MET A 161 14.82 -7.09 -7.99
CA MET A 161 16.01 -7.19 -7.12
C MET A 161 16.85 -5.92 -7.12
N ARG A 162 17.01 -5.26 -8.27
CA ARG A 162 17.66 -3.95 -8.36
C ARG A 162 16.90 -2.89 -7.56
N SER A 163 15.58 -2.82 -7.71
CA SER A 163 14.73 -1.78 -7.11
C SER A 163 14.56 -1.92 -5.61
N LEU A 164 14.58 -3.16 -5.09
CA LEU A 164 14.49 -3.47 -3.66
C LEU A 164 15.65 -2.90 -2.85
N ARG A 165 16.86 -2.81 -3.45
CA ARG A 165 18.06 -2.29 -2.76
C ARG A 165 17.91 -0.84 -2.31
N THR A 166 17.03 -0.07 -2.95
CA THR A 166 16.77 1.33 -2.62
C THR A 166 15.36 1.57 -2.07
N LEU A 167 14.57 0.51 -1.82
CA LEU A 167 13.18 0.64 -1.36
C LEU A 167 13.08 1.46 -0.08
N GLU A 168 13.82 1.05 0.96
CA GLU A 168 13.83 1.71 2.27
C GLU A 168 14.23 3.19 2.14
N LEU A 169 15.32 3.48 1.42
CA LEU A 169 15.78 4.85 1.19
C LEU A 169 14.74 5.70 0.45
N ARG A 170 14.14 5.17 -0.62
CA ARG A 170 13.13 5.89 -1.41
C ARG A 170 11.91 6.19 -0.57
N VAL A 171 11.37 5.19 0.14
CA VAL A 171 10.15 5.33 0.93
C VAL A 171 10.36 6.30 2.11
N THR A 172 11.44 6.14 2.88
CA THR A 172 11.72 7.03 4.00
C THR A 172 11.99 8.46 3.54
N ARG A 173 12.70 8.64 2.42
CA ARG A 173 12.94 9.96 1.83
C ARG A 173 11.67 10.63 1.34
N GLN A 174 10.75 9.87 0.74
CA GLN A 174 9.43 10.35 0.34
C GLN A 174 8.65 10.86 1.55
N SER A 175 8.57 10.09 2.63
CA SER A 175 7.86 10.52 3.86
C SER A 175 8.48 11.79 4.44
N ALA A 176 9.81 11.83 4.60
CA ALA A 176 10.50 13.02 5.12
C ALA A 176 10.27 14.27 4.25
N THR A 177 10.21 14.10 2.93
CA THR A 177 9.95 15.21 1.99
C THR A 177 8.51 15.69 2.10
N ALA A 178 7.54 14.77 2.19
CA ALA A 178 6.12 15.08 2.36
C ALA A 178 5.85 15.85 3.67
N THR A 179 6.49 15.44 4.77
CA THR A 179 6.39 16.12 6.07
C THR A 179 6.99 17.52 6.04
N ALA A 180 8.13 17.71 5.36
CA ALA A 180 8.85 18.98 5.40
C ALA A 180 8.32 20.03 4.40
N LEU A 181 7.74 19.62 3.27
CA LEU A 181 7.34 20.52 2.19
C LEU A 181 6.38 21.65 2.61
N PRO A 182 5.29 21.39 3.39
CA PRO A 182 4.35 22.44 3.77
C PRO A 182 5.01 23.63 4.48
N SER A 183 6.06 23.41 5.26
CA SER A 183 6.73 24.48 6.01
C SER A 183 7.74 25.29 5.17
N LYS A 184 7.92 24.96 3.88
CA LYS A 184 8.88 25.66 2.99
C LYS A 184 8.21 26.58 1.97
N LEU A 185 6.88 26.52 1.90
CA LEU A 185 6.05 27.34 1.04
C LEU A 185 5.71 28.66 1.72
N ARG A 186 5.48 29.70 0.93
CA ARG A 186 5.19 31.08 1.38
C ARG A 186 3.76 31.49 1.09
N LEU A 187 3.15 30.95 0.03
CA LEU A 187 1.77 31.22 -0.35
C LEU A 187 0.83 30.12 0.13
N PHE A 188 1.19 28.86 -0.14
CA PHE A 188 0.41 27.74 0.38
C PHE A 188 0.48 27.70 1.90
N GLN A 189 -0.64 27.96 2.57
CA GLN A 189 -0.72 27.90 4.03
C GLN A 189 -0.88 26.46 4.51
N HIS A 190 -0.14 26.06 5.54
CA HIS A 190 -0.26 24.72 6.10
C HIS A 190 -1.53 24.62 6.97
N ALA A 191 -2.65 24.17 6.40
CA ALA A 191 -3.94 24.09 7.09
C ALA A 191 -4.85 22.97 6.56
N THR A 192 -5.75 22.48 7.42
CA THR A 192 -6.64 21.34 7.15
C THR A 192 -7.94 21.70 6.42
N SER A 193 -8.28 22.99 6.33
CA SER A 193 -9.47 23.45 5.60
C SER A 193 -9.31 23.30 4.07
N LEU A 194 -10.37 23.56 3.30
CA LEU A 194 -10.32 23.60 1.83
C LEU A 194 -11.45 24.47 1.25
N GLY A 195 -11.28 24.92 0.00
CA GLY A 195 -12.33 25.61 -0.77
C GLY A 195 -12.43 27.13 -0.53
N GLY A 196 -11.47 27.71 0.19
CA GLY A 196 -11.32 29.15 0.32
C GLY A 196 -10.69 29.80 -0.93
N VAL A 197 -10.57 31.13 -0.89
CA VAL A 197 -9.84 31.90 -1.92
C VAL A 197 -8.31 31.75 -1.78
N GLU A 198 -7.84 31.30 -0.62
CA GLU A 198 -6.43 31.08 -0.31
C GLU A 198 -6.02 29.64 -0.65
N SER A 199 -4.81 29.49 -1.18
CA SER A 199 -4.20 28.19 -1.43
C SER A 199 -3.69 27.55 -0.13
N LEU A 200 -4.06 26.28 0.07
CA LEU A 200 -3.74 25.51 1.27
C LEU A 200 -2.96 24.25 0.91
N ILE A 201 -2.04 23.87 1.77
CA ILE A 201 -1.31 22.59 1.71
C ILE A 201 -1.48 21.88 3.05
N GLU A 202 -1.64 20.56 3.04
CA GLU A 202 -1.71 19.77 4.26
C GLU A 202 -0.87 18.50 4.12
N TRP A 203 0.10 18.32 5.01
CA TRP A 203 0.61 16.98 5.29
C TRP A 203 -0.44 16.25 6.12
N ARG A 204 -1.21 15.36 5.48
CA ARG A 204 -2.45 14.80 6.05
C ARG A 204 -2.23 14.02 7.34
N ALA A 205 -1.05 13.41 7.50
CA ALA A 205 -0.66 12.71 8.72
C ALA A 205 -0.50 13.63 9.94
N MET A 206 -0.45 14.96 9.76
CA MET A 206 -0.44 15.92 10.86
C MET A 206 -1.72 15.89 11.70
N THR A 207 -2.87 15.77 11.05
CA THR A 207 -4.19 15.83 11.70
C THR A 207 -4.80 14.48 11.97
N ASN A 208 -4.42 13.47 11.20
CA ASN A 208 -4.82 12.09 11.45
C ASN A 208 -3.60 11.17 11.28
N THR A 209 -3.14 10.60 12.38
CA THR A 209 -1.99 9.69 12.41
C THR A 209 -2.23 8.37 11.69
N SER A 210 -3.49 8.04 11.37
CA SER A 210 -3.82 6.89 10.53
C SER A 210 -3.62 7.19 9.03
N ILE A 211 -3.29 8.41 8.62
CA ILE A 211 -3.04 8.70 7.20
C ILE A 211 -1.61 8.35 6.80
N ASP A 212 -1.41 7.90 5.56
CA ASP A 212 -0.11 7.72 4.94
C ASP A 212 0.79 8.97 5.10
N GLN A 213 1.97 8.78 5.70
CA GLN A 213 2.94 9.85 5.94
C GLN A 213 3.49 10.52 4.68
N ARG A 214 3.28 9.93 3.50
CA ARG A 214 3.70 10.47 2.20
C ARG A 214 2.61 11.29 1.53
N LEU A 215 1.41 11.36 2.11
CA LEU A 215 0.29 12.06 1.51
C LEU A 215 0.31 13.56 1.85
N VAL A 216 0.41 14.37 0.80
CA VAL A 216 0.22 15.81 0.85
C VAL A 216 -1.01 16.16 0.02
N ARG A 217 -1.92 16.95 0.59
CA ARG A 217 -3.11 17.46 -0.10
C ARG A 217 -2.94 18.94 -0.40
N LEU A 218 -3.29 19.35 -1.62
CA LEU A 218 -3.31 20.75 -2.03
C LEU A 218 -4.75 21.19 -2.28
N GLY A 219 -5.15 22.32 -1.70
CA GLY A 219 -6.34 23.08 -2.08
C GLY A 219 -5.89 24.33 -2.83
N VAL A 220 -6.28 24.46 -4.09
CA VAL A 220 -5.88 25.60 -4.94
C VAL A 220 -6.88 26.74 -4.75
N GLY A 221 -6.38 27.91 -4.36
CA GLY A 221 -7.11 29.15 -4.23
C GLY A 221 -7.23 29.91 -5.55
N VAL A 222 -7.32 31.24 -5.47
CA VAL A 222 -7.51 32.14 -6.63
C VAL A 222 -6.29 33.04 -6.91
N GLU A 223 -5.13 32.73 -6.33
CA GLU A 223 -3.88 33.43 -6.63
C GLU A 223 -3.45 33.26 -8.09
N ALA A 224 -2.52 34.12 -8.54
CA ALA A 224 -1.97 33.98 -9.88
C ALA A 224 -1.22 32.64 -10.02
N LEU A 225 -1.45 31.93 -11.12
CA LEU A 225 -0.85 30.63 -11.38
C LEU A 225 0.70 30.66 -11.34
N ASP A 226 1.29 31.75 -11.83
CA ASP A 226 2.74 31.95 -11.82
C ASP A 226 3.30 32.14 -10.40
N ASP A 227 2.52 32.69 -9.48
CA ASP A 227 2.90 32.84 -8.08
C ASP A 227 2.87 31.47 -7.38
N LEU A 228 1.79 30.69 -7.57
CA LEU A 228 1.66 29.34 -7.02
C LEU A 228 2.76 28.40 -7.54
N THR A 229 3.08 28.50 -8.82
CA THR A 229 4.15 27.71 -9.45
C THR A 229 5.50 28.07 -8.86
N ARG A 230 5.80 29.37 -8.72
CA ARG A 230 7.06 29.86 -8.12
C ARG A 230 7.20 29.45 -6.67
N ASP A 231 6.09 29.45 -5.91
CA ASP A 231 6.11 29.05 -4.51
C ASP A 231 6.47 27.58 -4.34
N LEU A 232 5.82 26.68 -5.10
CA LEU A 232 6.15 25.25 -5.12
C LEU A 232 7.60 25.01 -5.56
N GLN A 233 8.05 25.68 -6.62
CA GLN A 233 9.45 25.58 -7.08
C GLN A 233 10.44 26.04 -6.00
N GLN A 234 10.18 27.17 -5.34
CA GLN A 234 11.03 27.68 -4.28
C GLN A 234 11.06 26.74 -3.07
N GLY A 235 9.92 26.21 -2.64
CA GLY A 235 9.86 25.27 -1.51
C GLY A 235 10.68 24.00 -1.79
N LEU A 236 10.53 23.44 -3.00
CA LEU A 236 11.31 22.28 -3.45
C LEU A 236 12.81 22.60 -3.54
N GLU A 237 13.18 23.78 -4.01
CA GLU A 237 14.58 24.23 -4.07
C GLU A 237 15.19 24.37 -2.67
N THR A 238 14.43 24.87 -1.70
CA THR A 238 14.87 24.96 -0.30
C THR A 238 15.15 23.57 0.26
N LEU A 239 14.24 22.60 0.07
CA LEU A 239 14.46 21.21 0.50
C LEU A 239 15.67 20.57 -0.19
N ARG A 240 15.90 20.88 -1.46
CA ARG A 240 17.08 20.41 -2.21
C ARG A 240 18.38 20.91 -1.58
N ARG A 241 18.44 22.18 -1.22
CA ARG A 241 19.63 22.79 -0.56
C ARG A 241 19.86 22.23 0.84
N GLU A 242 18.79 21.99 1.60
CA GLU A 242 18.89 21.39 2.94
C GLU A 242 19.40 19.95 2.88
N ALA A 243 19.03 19.20 1.84
CA ALA A 243 19.48 17.82 1.66
C ALA A 243 20.92 17.68 1.12
N ALA A 244 21.50 18.76 0.62
CA ALA A 244 22.88 18.79 0.12
C ALA A 244 23.91 19.17 1.20
N LYS A 245 23.45 19.49 2.41
CA LYS A 245 24.29 19.76 3.59
C LYS A 245 24.52 18.46 4.37
#